data_AF-A0A9D0XLB9-F1
#
_entry.id   AF-A0A9D0XLB9-F1
#
_cell.length_a   1.000
_cell.length_b   1.000
_cell.length_c   1.000
_cell.angle_alpha   90.00
_cell.angle_beta   90.00
_cell.angle_gamma   90.00
#
_symmetry.space_group_name_H-M   'P 1'
#
loop_
_entity.id
_entity.type
_entity.pdbx_description
1 polymer ?
#
loop_
_entity_poly.entity_id
_entity_poly.type
_entity_poly.pdbx_seq_one_letter_code
_entity_poly.pdbx_strand_id
1 'polypeptide(L)'
;GAATFDSLAVKFGTDATASKGGDLGYTAQGRMVKPFNDLIFYKAKKGELNTVATQFGLHLVEVTGQKFVTNTEGLKVAYISEPIVPSKETEDAVFDKASQFVAKNRNIENFRTAANEMGLKISTSNPLKANDYQIDGLGSGPDARNIVRWAFQSKLGEVSGTVYSFKDPGFLYDNKFVSAALALIQEKGVPNAMSIKDQIQTLVLNEKRGEKLATAMKGMDMESIAAKYKVPIDTATHVSFSAPYVAQIGAGEYKVQGKAFTLGQDQTSEPIIGKSGVFVIKVIKKPTVATPSAAILPQIRQTILKKDRSRVPGQLIKGLRKNSDIEDNRS
;
A
#
# COMPACT_ATOMS: atom_id res chain seq x y z
N GLY A 1 -39.01 -39.10 -32.66
CA GLY A 1 -39.69 -38.62 -31.44
C GLY A 1 -40.53 -37.41 -31.80
N ALA A 2 -41.66 -37.19 -31.14
CA ALA A 2 -42.66 -36.17 -31.52
C ALA A 2 -42.45 -34.77 -30.91
N ALA A 3 -41.40 -34.56 -30.09
CA ALA A 3 -41.10 -33.28 -29.45
C ALA A 3 -39.71 -32.79 -29.85
N THR A 4 -39.58 -31.49 -30.09
CA THR A 4 -38.34 -30.79 -30.47
C THR A 4 -37.59 -30.30 -29.24
N PHE A 5 -36.27 -30.09 -29.33
CA PHE A 5 -35.43 -29.70 -28.19
C PHE A 5 -35.90 -28.39 -27.54
N ASP A 6 -36.22 -27.39 -28.36
CA ASP A 6 -36.78 -26.10 -27.92
C ASP A 6 -38.08 -26.28 -27.14
N SER A 7 -38.99 -27.14 -27.60
CA SER A 7 -40.26 -27.42 -26.90
C SER A 7 -40.04 -28.08 -25.54
N LEU A 8 -39.03 -28.94 -25.42
CA LEU A 8 -38.65 -29.59 -24.17
C LEU A 8 -37.92 -28.62 -23.23
N ALA A 9 -37.09 -27.72 -23.77
CA ALA A 9 -36.40 -26.69 -23.01
C ALA A 9 -37.38 -25.66 -22.41
N VAL A 10 -38.43 -25.27 -23.15
CA VAL A 10 -39.52 -24.43 -22.61
C VAL A 10 -40.25 -25.14 -21.46
N LYS A 11 -40.48 -26.45 -21.59
CA LYS A 11 -41.27 -27.23 -20.63
C LYS A 11 -40.50 -27.61 -19.37
N PHE A 12 -39.21 -27.91 -19.48
CA PHE A 12 -38.41 -28.52 -18.41
C PHE A 12 -37.13 -27.74 -18.06
N GLY A 13 -36.76 -26.73 -18.85
CA GLY A 13 -35.58 -25.91 -18.61
C GLY A 13 -35.71 -25.10 -17.33
N THR A 14 -34.61 -25.00 -16.59
CA THR A 14 -34.53 -24.28 -15.31
C THR A 14 -33.61 -23.06 -15.36
N ASP A 15 -33.00 -22.78 -16.52
CA ASP A 15 -32.13 -21.64 -16.73
C ASP A 15 -32.87 -20.44 -17.35
N ALA A 16 -32.16 -19.32 -17.48
CA ALA A 16 -32.71 -18.07 -18.03
C ALA A 16 -33.05 -18.14 -19.53
N THR A 17 -32.71 -19.23 -20.22
CA THR A 17 -32.95 -19.42 -21.66
C THR A 17 -34.12 -20.35 -21.96
N ALA A 18 -34.74 -20.96 -20.94
CA ALA A 18 -35.90 -21.84 -21.10
C ALA A 18 -37.00 -21.23 -21.97
N SER A 19 -37.38 -19.97 -21.72
CA SER A 19 -38.40 -19.25 -22.52
C SER A 19 -37.99 -18.93 -23.96
N LYS A 20 -36.72 -19.15 -24.31
CA LYS A 20 -36.13 -18.99 -25.65
C LYS A 20 -35.72 -20.34 -26.24
N GLY A 21 -36.33 -21.43 -25.78
CA GLY A 21 -36.03 -22.78 -26.29
C GLY A 21 -34.64 -23.31 -25.88
N GLY A 22 -34.02 -22.74 -24.85
CA GLY A 22 -32.68 -23.17 -24.40
C GLY A 22 -31.52 -22.65 -25.25
N ASP A 23 -31.75 -21.67 -26.15
CA ASP A 23 -30.71 -21.18 -27.05
C ASP A 23 -29.71 -20.25 -26.34
N LEU A 24 -28.44 -20.67 -26.32
CA LEU A 24 -27.31 -19.95 -25.74
C LEU A 24 -26.51 -19.12 -26.79
N GLY A 25 -26.83 -19.25 -28.08
CA GLY A 25 -26.10 -18.64 -29.18
C GLY A 25 -24.66 -19.16 -29.33
N TYR A 26 -23.86 -18.46 -30.14
CA TYR A 26 -22.44 -18.79 -30.31
C TYR A 26 -21.62 -18.29 -29.12
N THR A 27 -20.79 -19.18 -28.56
CA THR A 27 -19.82 -18.84 -27.51
C THR A 27 -18.39 -19.10 -27.96
N ALA A 28 -17.44 -18.38 -27.37
CA ALA A 28 -16.02 -18.59 -27.60
C ALA A 28 -15.43 -19.57 -26.58
N GLN A 29 -14.34 -20.22 -26.95
CA GLN A 29 -13.63 -21.16 -26.07
C GLN A 29 -13.18 -20.45 -24.78
N GLY A 30 -13.37 -21.10 -23.63
CA GLY A 30 -13.04 -20.59 -22.31
C GLY A 30 -14.10 -19.67 -21.67
N ARG A 31 -15.20 -19.38 -22.37
CA ARG A 31 -16.28 -18.53 -21.84
C ARG A 31 -17.31 -19.29 -21.00
N MET A 32 -17.33 -20.62 -21.10
CA MET A 32 -18.20 -21.51 -20.32
C MET A 32 -17.40 -22.22 -19.24
N VAL A 33 -18.08 -22.71 -18.20
CA VAL A 33 -17.44 -23.55 -17.17
C VAL A 33 -16.78 -24.77 -17.79
N LYS A 34 -15.62 -25.17 -17.24
CA LYS A 34 -14.74 -26.18 -17.85
C LYS A 34 -15.47 -27.43 -18.38
N PRO A 35 -16.37 -28.10 -17.63
CA PRO A 35 -17.02 -29.31 -18.14
C PRO A 35 -17.90 -29.04 -19.37
N PHE A 36 -18.66 -27.94 -19.37
CA PHE A 36 -19.52 -27.55 -20.48
C PHE A 36 -18.69 -27.11 -21.70
N ASN A 37 -17.67 -26.28 -21.45
CA ASN A 37 -16.73 -25.85 -22.48
C ASN A 37 -16.07 -27.08 -23.17
N ASP A 38 -15.57 -28.02 -22.37
CA ASP A 38 -14.90 -29.19 -22.91
C ASP A 38 -15.86 -30.08 -23.72
N LEU A 39 -17.14 -30.16 -23.32
CA LEU A 39 -18.15 -30.88 -24.08
C LEU A 39 -18.37 -30.26 -25.47
N ILE A 40 -18.75 -28.98 -25.53
CA ILE A 40 -19.17 -28.33 -26.79
C ILE A 40 -18.04 -28.11 -27.78
N PHE A 41 -16.79 -27.99 -27.32
CA PHE A 41 -15.62 -27.74 -28.18
C PHE A 41 -14.83 -28.98 -28.55
N TYR A 42 -14.85 -30.04 -27.74
CA TYR A 42 -13.94 -31.19 -27.95
C TYR A 42 -14.62 -32.55 -28.07
N LYS A 43 -15.90 -32.68 -27.69
CA LYS A 43 -16.56 -33.99 -27.59
C LYS A 43 -17.84 -34.08 -28.40
N ALA A 44 -18.74 -33.10 -28.26
CA ALA A 44 -20.04 -33.13 -28.89
C ALA A 44 -19.95 -32.87 -30.40
N LYS A 45 -20.71 -33.64 -31.18
CA LYS A 45 -20.89 -33.39 -32.61
C LYS A 45 -22.13 -32.53 -32.85
N LYS A 46 -22.16 -31.83 -33.99
CA LYS A 46 -23.31 -31.01 -34.39
C LYS A 46 -24.56 -31.90 -34.50
N GLY A 47 -25.65 -31.47 -33.86
CA GLY A 47 -26.94 -32.17 -33.83
C GLY A 47 -27.01 -33.39 -32.88
N GLU A 48 -25.96 -33.66 -32.10
CA GLU A 48 -25.95 -34.75 -31.13
C GLU A 48 -26.39 -34.26 -29.75
N LEU A 49 -27.29 -35.02 -29.12
CA LEU A 49 -27.71 -34.78 -27.74
C LEU A 49 -26.68 -35.39 -26.77
N ASN A 50 -26.10 -34.52 -25.95
CA ASN A 50 -25.08 -34.88 -24.97
C ASN A 50 -25.52 -34.46 -23.57
N THR A 51 -25.02 -35.14 -22.54
CA THR A 51 -25.23 -34.72 -21.16
C THR A 51 -23.92 -34.31 -20.49
N VAL A 52 -23.96 -33.29 -19.63
CA VAL A 52 -22.81 -32.86 -18.83
C VAL A 52 -23.23 -32.41 -17.45
N ALA A 53 -22.54 -32.90 -16.43
CA ALA A 53 -22.66 -32.39 -15.08
C ALA A 53 -21.73 -31.18 -14.89
N THR A 54 -22.25 -30.12 -14.28
CA THR A 54 -21.49 -28.94 -13.87
C THR A 54 -21.87 -28.59 -12.42
N GLN A 55 -21.21 -27.57 -11.86
CA GLN A 55 -21.60 -27.00 -10.57
C GLN A 55 -23.05 -26.45 -10.53
N PHE A 56 -23.69 -26.27 -11.69
CA PHE A 56 -25.08 -25.80 -11.82
C PHE A 56 -26.09 -26.94 -12.02
N GLY A 57 -25.66 -28.20 -11.95
CA GLY A 57 -26.51 -29.38 -12.13
C GLY A 57 -26.21 -30.17 -13.41
N LEU A 58 -27.15 -31.02 -13.81
CA LEU A 58 -27.08 -31.85 -15.01
C LEU A 58 -27.70 -31.12 -16.20
N HIS A 59 -26.95 -31.03 -17.29
CA HIS A 59 -27.36 -30.33 -18.51
C HIS A 59 -27.53 -31.32 -19.65
N LEU A 60 -28.58 -31.15 -20.45
CA LEU A 60 -28.71 -31.75 -21.77
C LEU A 60 -28.33 -30.69 -22.81
N VAL A 61 -27.42 -31.01 -23.72
CA VAL A 61 -26.76 -30.06 -24.63
C VAL A 61 -26.84 -30.57 -26.06
N GLU A 62 -27.26 -29.70 -26.98
CA GLU A 62 -27.21 -29.94 -28.41
C GLU A 62 -26.35 -28.86 -29.07
N VAL A 63 -25.32 -29.26 -29.84
CA VAL A 63 -24.52 -28.31 -30.62
C VAL A 63 -25.25 -28.02 -31.93
N THR A 64 -25.87 -26.84 -32.04
CA THR A 64 -26.68 -26.45 -33.20
C THR A 64 -25.86 -25.87 -34.36
N GLY A 65 -24.65 -25.36 -34.08
CA GLY A 65 -23.77 -24.75 -35.08
C GLY A 65 -22.34 -24.60 -34.60
N GLN A 66 -21.41 -24.48 -35.56
CA GLN A 66 -19.99 -24.23 -35.32
C GLN A 66 -19.56 -23.05 -36.19
N LYS A 67 -18.82 -22.10 -35.61
CA LYS A 67 -18.30 -20.91 -36.31
C LYS A 67 -16.80 -20.82 -36.12
N PHE A 68 -16.06 -20.89 -37.22
CA PHE A 68 -14.60 -20.73 -37.24
C PHE A 68 -14.28 -19.27 -37.55
N VAL A 69 -13.81 -18.51 -36.55
CA VAL A 69 -13.47 -17.08 -36.70
C VAL A 69 -12.15 -16.89 -37.43
N THR A 70 -11.18 -17.77 -37.14
CA THR A 70 -9.93 -17.90 -37.86
C THR A 70 -9.82 -19.36 -38.29
N ASN A 71 -9.56 -19.61 -39.58
CA ASN A 71 -9.34 -20.97 -40.12
C ASN A 71 -7.95 -21.50 -39.75
N THR A 72 -7.50 -21.22 -38.53
CA THR A 72 -6.19 -21.57 -38.01
C THR A 72 -6.28 -22.91 -37.29
N GLU A 73 -5.42 -23.86 -37.66
CA GLU A 73 -5.32 -25.15 -36.99
C GLU A 73 -4.91 -24.96 -35.52
N GLY A 74 -5.67 -25.57 -34.61
CA GLY A 74 -5.36 -25.60 -33.18
C GLY A 74 -4.72 -26.94 -32.80
N LEU A 75 -3.58 -26.90 -32.12
CA LEU A 75 -2.89 -28.10 -31.62
C LEU A 75 -3.28 -28.37 -30.17
N LYS A 76 -3.71 -29.61 -29.87
CA LYS A 76 -3.90 -30.08 -28.49
C LYS A 76 -2.58 -30.61 -27.96
N VAL A 77 -1.86 -29.79 -27.20
CA VAL A 77 -0.59 -30.17 -26.57
C VAL A 77 -0.79 -30.46 -25.09
N ALA A 78 -0.06 -31.46 -24.58
CA ALA A 78 0.19 -31.65 -23.16
C ALA A 78 1.66 -31.33 -22.92
N TYR A 79 1.97 -30.54 -21.91
CA TYR A 79 3.35 -30.26 -21.50
C TYR A 79 3.54 -30.63 -20.03
N ILE A 80 4.72 -31.16 -19.73
CA ILE A 80 5.22 -31.30 -18.36
C ILE A 80 6.18 -30.13 -18.13
N SER A 81 5.93 -29.34 -17.10
CA SER A 81 6.80 -28.23 -16.72
C SER A 81 7.43 -28.52 -15.36
N GLU A 82 8.76 -28.56 -15.33
CA GLU A 82 9.53 -28.60 -14.10
C GLU A 82 10.18 -27.22 -13.87
N PRO A 83 9.99 -26.59 -12.71
CA PRO A 83 10.61 -25.32 -12.40
C PRO A 83 12.11 -25.52 -12.21
N ILE A 84 12.91 -24.66 -12.83
CA ILE A 84 14.37 -24.65 -12.62
C ILE A 84 14.62 -24.05 -11.23
N VAL A 85 15.02 -24.90 -10.29
CA VAL A 85 15.43 -24.52 -8.93
C VAL A 85 16.93 -24.76 -8.75
N PRO A 86 17.63 -24.00 -7.88
CA PRO A 86 19.04 -24.24 -7.62
C PRO A 86 19.25 -25.64 -7.02
N SER A 87 20.40 -26.24 -7.36
CA SER A 87 20.82 -27.50 -6.73
C SER A 87 21.37 -27.24 -5.33
N LYS A 88 21.49 -28.29 -4.51
CA LYS A 88 22.08 -28.16 -3.17
C LYS A 88 23.53 -27.67 -3.23
N GLU A 89 24.29 -28.11 -4.23
CA GLU A 89 25.66 -27.63 -4.47
C GLU A 89 25.69 -26.14 -4.79
N THR A 90 24.68 -25.64 -5.52
CA THR A 90 24.55 -24.21 -5.81
C THR A 90 24.24 -23.42 -4.54
N GLU A 91 23.30 -23.90 -3.71
CA GLU A 91 22.97 -23.28 -2.42
C GLU A 91 24.20 -23.22 -1.50
N ASP A 92 24.92 -24.34 -1.35
CA ASP A 92 26.09 -24.45 -0.48
C ASP A 92 27.22 -23.54 -0.97
N ALA A 93 27.46 -23.46 -2.27
CA ALA A 93 28.46 -22.57 -2.84
C ALA A 93 28.16 -21.07 -2.57
N VAL A 94 26.88 -20.68 -2.51
CA VAL A 94 26.51 -19.30 -2.14
C VAL A 94 26.58 -19.10 -0.63
N PHE A 95 26.18 -20.08 0.17
CA PHE A 95 26.32 -20.05 1.63
C PHE A 95 27.79 -19.89 2.05
N ASP A 96 28.71 -20.61 1.40
CA ASP A 96 30.16 -20.51 1.68
C ASP A 96 30.70 -19.11 1.38
N LYS A 97 30.25 -18.50 0.27
CA LYS A 97 30.60 -17.11 -0.06
C LYS A 97 30.10 -16.15 1.01
N ALA A 98 28.86 -16.29 1.45
CA ALA A 98 28.29 -15.47 2.52
C ALA A 98 29.04 -15.68 3.85
N SER A 99 29.43 -16.91 4.16
CA SER A 99 30.17 -17.26 5.38
C SER A 99 31.56 -16.65 5.39
N GLN A 100 32.27 -16.70 4.25
CA GLN A 100 33.55 -16.03 4.08
C GLN A 100 33.43 -14.51 4.16
N PHE A 101 32.35 -13.95 3.60
CA PHE A 101 32.07 -12.52 3.68
C PHE A 101 31.92 -12.05 5.13
N VAL A 102 31.11 -12.75 5.93
CA VAL A 102 30.95 -12.45 7.37
C VAL A 102 32.26 -12.64 8.14
N ALA A 103 33.02 -13.68 7.82
CA ALA A 103 34.28 -13.98 8.51
C ALA A 103 35.31 -12.84 8.37
N LYS A 104 35.38 -12.22 7.19
CA LYS A 104 36.34 -11.16 6.85
C LYS A 104 35.89 -9.76 7.26
N ASN A 105 34.58 -9.52 7.38
CA ASN A 105 34.00 -8.19 7.55
C ASN A 105 33.28 -8.05 8.90
N ARG A 106 34.04 -7.85 9.98
CA ARG A 106 33.50 -7.82 11.37
C ARG A 106 33.00 -6.47 11.87
N ASN A 107 33.18 -5.41 11.08
CA ASN A 107 32.66 -4.08 11.37
C ASN A 107 31.89 -3.54 10.16
N ILE A 108 30.93 -2.64 10.42
CA ILE A 108 30.00 -2.16 9.42
C ILE A 108 30.65 -1.40 8.25
N GLU A 109 31.77 -0.72 8.48
CA GLU A 109 32.46 0.03 7.41
C GLU A 109 33.09 -0.94 6.40
N ASN A 110 33.84 -1.93 6.87
CA ASN A 110 34.40 -2.98 6.02
C ASN A 110 33.29 -3.79 5.33
N PHE A 111 32.21 -4.09 6.06
CA PHE A 111 31.03 -4.76 5.52
C PHE A 111 30.47 -4.00 4.31
N ARG A 112 30.26 -2.69 4.43
CA ARG A 112 29.70 -1.87 3.35
C ARG A 112 30.64 -1.79 2.16
N THR A 113 31.93 -1.55 2.40
CA THR A 113 32.95 -1.49 1.33
C THR A 113 33.01 -2.80 0.57
N ALA A 114 33.18 -3.93 1.27
CA ALA A 114 33.26 -5.25 0.64
C ALA A 114 31.96 -5.62 -0.09
N ALA A 115 30.78 -5.29 0.47
CA ALA A 115 29.50 -5.55 -0.19
C ALA A 115 29.39 -4.77 -1.51
N ASN A 116 29.81 -3.50 -1.54
CA ASN A 116 29.80 -2.70 -2.76
C ASN A 116 30.81 -3.23 -3.80
N GLU A 117 32.02 -3.57 -3.40
CA GLU A 117 33.05 -4.15 -4.29
C GLU A 117 32.60 -5.47 -4.92
N MET A 118 31.88 -6.29 -4.17
CA MET A 118 31.33 -7.56 -4.63
C MET A 118 29.99 -7.41 -5.36
N GLY A 119 29.45 -6.19 -5.52
CA GLY A 119 28.16 -5.93 -6.16
C GLY A 119 26.96 -6.52 -5.40
N LEU A 120 27.09 -6.73 -4.09
CA LEU A 120 26.02 -7.28 -3.25
C LEU A 120 24.97 -6.23 -2.94
N LYS A 121 23.72 -6.67 -2.83
CA LYS A 121 22.61 -5.79 -2.45
C LYS A 121 22.68 -5.45 -0.95
N ILE A 122 22.99 -4.20 -0.64
CA ILE A 122 22.84 -3.66 0.72
C ILE A 122 21.41 -3.15 0.89
N SER A 123 20.76 -3.49 2.00
CA SER A 123 19.42 -3.01 2.34
C SER A 123 19.34 -2.68 3.83
N THR A 124 18.69 -1.58 4.15
CA THR A 124 18.45 -1.13 5.53
C THR A 124 17.02 -1.49 5.92
N SER A 125 16.84 -2.16 7.06
CA SER A 125 15.50 -2.45 7.58
C SER A 125 14.84 -1.20 8.13
N ASN A 126 13.51 -1.23 8.22
CA ASN A 126 12.79 -0.33 9.13
C ASN A 126 13.24 -0.58 10.59
N PRO A 127 13.02 0.38 11.51
CA PRO A 127 13.30 0.18 12.93
C PRO A 127 12.59 -1.07 13.47
N LEU A 128 13.37 -1.99 14.03
CA LEU A 128 12.88 -3.25 14.60
C LEU A 128 12.56 -3.07 16.08
N LYS A 129 11.54 -3.77 16.55
CA LYS A 129 11.20 -3.91 17.97
C LYS A 129 11.70 -5.25 18.49
N ALA A 130 11.93 -5.31 19.80
CA ALA A 130 12.48 -6.49 20.47
C ALA A 130 11.65 -7.77 20.25
N ASN A 131 10.35 -7.65 19.97
CA ASN A 131 9.43 -8.77 19.76
C ASN A 131 9.01 -8.95 18.29
N ASP A 132 9.66 -8.25 17.36
CA ASP A 132 9.37 -8.46 15.94
C ASP A 132 9.81 -9.88 15.51
N TYR A 133 8.99 -10.49 14.64
CA TYR A 133 9.22 -11.81 14.02
C TYR A 133 9.31 -11.72 12.48
N GLN A 134 9.24 -10.51 11.95
CA GLN A 134 9.29 -10.22 10.53
C GLN A 134 10.28 -9.10 10.28
N ILE A 135 11.01 -9.21 9.16
CA ILE A 135 11.84 -8.13 8.62
C ILE A 135 11.37 -7.85 7.21
N ASP A 136 11.00 -6.60 6.94
CA ASP A 136 10.54 -6.19 5.62
C ASP A 136 11.58 -6.49 4.54
N GLY A 137 11.14 -7.09 3.43
CA GLY A 137 12.01 -7.54 2.33
C GLY A 137 12.62 -8.94 2.52
N LEU A 138 12.70 -9.45 3.75
CA LEU A 138 13.16 -10.81 4.06
C LEU A 138 12.00 -11.75 4.43
N GLY A 139 10.90 -11.21 4.94
CA GLY A 139 9.73 -11.97 5.36
C GLY A 139 9.75 -12.30 6.84
N SER A 140 8.95 -13.29 7.23
CA SER A 140 8.84 -13.77 8.61
C SER A 140 9.46 -15.16 8.75
N GLY A 141 9.94 -15.51 9.95
CA GLY A 141 10.50 -16.84 10.19
C GLY A 141 11.57 -16.85 11.29
N PRO A 142 12.13 -18.05 11.57
CA PRO A 142 13.16 -18.23 12.59
C PRO A 142 14.37 -17.33 12.35
N ASP A 143 14.86 -17.21 11.12
CA ASP A 143 16.00 -16.37 10.78
C ASP A 143 15.71 -14.87 10.94
N ALA A 144 14.51 -14.40 10.57
CA ALA A 144 14.10 -13.03 10.88
C ALA A 144 14.11 -12.77 12.40
N ARG A 145 13.58 -13.71 13.19
CA ARG A 145 13.60 -13.63 14.65
C ARG A 145 15.00 -13.67 15.23
N ASN A 146 15.88 -14.48 14.67
CA ASN A 146 17.28 -14.60 15.11
C ASN A 146 18.06 -13.33 14.80
N ILE A 147 17.83 -12.69 13.65
CA ILE A 147 18.40 -11.37 13.33
C ILE A 147 17.92 -10.33 14.34
N VAL A 148 16.62 -10.28 14.65
CA VAL A 148 16.07 -9.35 15.66
C VAL A 148 16.74 -9.59 17.02
N ARG A 149 16.76 -10.84 17.50
CA ARG A 149 17.39 -11.17 18.79
C ARG A 149 18.86 -10.78 18.84
N TRP A 150 19.61 -11.10 17.79
CA TRP A 150 21.01 -10.73 17.65
C TRP A 150 21.19 -9.20 17.71
N ALA A 151 20.41 -8.44 16.94
CA ALA A 151 20.50 -6.99 16.89
C ALA A 151 20.28 -6.34 18.27
N PHE A 152 19.34 -6.85 19.07
CA PHE A 152 19.07 -6.36 20.43
C PHE A 152 20.11 -6.79 21.48
N GLN A 153 21.02 -7.70 21.13
CA GLN A 153 22.13 -8.16 21.99
C GLN A 153 23.49 -7.63 21.53
N SER A 154 23.53 -6.86 20.43
CA SER A 154 24.76 -6.42 19.77
C SER A 154 25.06 -4.94 20.02
N LYS A 155 26.30 -4.53 19.75
CA LYS A 155 26.74 -3.15 19.82
C LYS A 155 26.61 -2.45 18.47
N LEU A 156 26.47 -1.12 18.50
CA LEU A 156 26.43 -0.31 17.29
C LEU A 156 27.68 -0.57 16.42
N GLY A 157 27.48 -0.83 15.13
CA GLY A 157 28.52 -1.13 14.15
C GLY A 157 28.95 -2.59 14.08
N GLU A 158 28.40 -3.46 14.94
CA GLU A 158 28.71 -4.89 14.98
C GLU A 158 28.06 -5.63 13.79
N VAL A 159 28.76 -6.65 13.28
CA VAL A 159 28.29 -7.54 12.22
C VAL A 159 28.01 -8.91 12.81
N SER A 160 26.87 -9.51 12.45
CA SER A 160 26.50 -10.84 12.94
C SER A 160 27.55 -11.84 12.51
N GLY A 161 27.96 -12.71 13.45
CA GLY A 161 28.89 -13.79 13.16
C GLY A 161 28.30 -14.94 12.35
N THR A 162 27.00 -14.89 12.05
CA THR A 162 26.24 -15.96 11.41
C THR A 162 25.63 -15.48 10.10
N VAL A 163 25.54 -16.38 9.12
CA VAL A 163 24.75 -16.18 7.91
C VAL A 163 23.34 -16.71 8.15
N TYR A 164 22.33 -15.92 7.80
CA TYR A 164 20.92 -16.29 7.89
C TYR A 164 20.42 -16.71 6.52
N SER A 165 19.60 -17.74 6.42
CA SER A 165 19.00 -18.15 5.15
C SER A 165 17.49 -17.94 5.15
N PHE A 166 16.94 -17.62 3.98
CA PHE A 166 15.51 -17.48 3.77
C PHE A 166 15.09 -18.36 2.61
N LYS A 167 14.00 -19.10 2.83
CA LYS A 167 13.49 -20.09 1.89
C LYS A 167 12.55 -19.47 0.88
N ASP A 168 12.56 -20.03 -0.33
CA ASP A 168 11.49 -19.80 -1.28
C ASP A 168 10.16 -20.36 -0.74
N PRO A 169 9.08 -19.57 -0.71
CA PRO A 169 7.81 -20.01 -0.12
C PRO A 169 7.09 -21.09 -0.94
N GLY A 170 7.43 -21.25 -2.23
CA GLY A 170 6.83 -22.28 -3.09
C GLY A 170 7.66 -23.56 -3.12
N PHE A 171 8.97 -23.43 -3.33
CA PHE A 171 9.86 -24.55 -3.61
C PHE A 171 10.81 -24.92 -2.46
N LEU A 172 10.84 -24.14 -1.37
CA LEU A 172 11.53 -24.42 -0.10
C LEU A 172 13.07 -24.53 -0.13
N TYR A 173 13.71 -24.25 -1.27
CA TYR A 173 15.17 -24.06 -1.35
C TYR A 173 15.59 -22.74 -0.71
N ASP A 174 16.84 -22.62 -0.25
CA ASP A 174 17.36 -21.36 0.28
C ASP A 174 17.61 -20.38 -0.88
N ASN A 175 16.77 -19.35 -0.98
CA ASN A 175 16.82 -18.40 -2.11
C ASN A 175 17.54 -17.09 -1.76
N LYS A 176 17.83 -16.87 -0.47
CA LYS A 176 18.60 -15.72 0.01
C LYS A 176 19.50 -16.15 1.17
N PHE A 177 20.75 -15.70 1.12
CA PHE A 177 21.68 -15.73 2.24
C PHE A 177 21.97 -14.30 2.68
N VAL A 178 21.82 -14.03 3.97
CA VAL A 178 21.80 -12.68 4.53
C VAL A 178 22.87 -12.59 5.62
N SER A 179 23.71 -11.56 5.50
CA SER A 179 24.62 -11.11 6.55
C SER A 179 24.05 -9.83 7.16
N ALA A 180 23.99 -9.73 8.48
CA ALA A 180 23.37 -8.59 9.17
C ALA A 180 24.42 -7.72 9.88
N ALA A 181 24.23 -6.39 9.87
CA ALA A 181 25.06 -5.44 10.59
C ALA A 181 24.18 -4.41 11.33
N LEU A 182 24.52 -4.08 12.58
CA LEU A 182 23.75 -3.14 13.40
C LEU A 182 24.16 -1.71 13.07
N ALA A 183 23.41 -1.07 12.19
CA ALA A 183 23.74 0.27 11.69
C ALA A 183 23.33 1.43 12.62
N LEU A 184 22.32 1.22 13.46
CA LEU A 184 21.71 2.28 14.25
C LEU A 184 20.99 1.68 15.47
N ILE A 185 21.08 2.39 16.60
CA ILE A 185 20.29 2.13 17.80
C ILE A 185 19.38 3.34 18.03
N GLN A 186 18.08 3.10 18.13
CA GLN A 186 17.10 4.13 18.47
C GLN A 186 16.64 3.94 19.90
N GLU A 187 17.06 4.84 20.79
CA GLU A 187 16.61 4.83 22.18
C GLU A 187 15.13 5.22 22.30
N LYS A 188 14.52 4.81 23.42
CA LYS A 188 13.13 5.15 23.75
C LYS A 188 13.01 6.67 23.87
N GLY A 189 12.09 7.25 23.10
CA GLY A 189 11.77 8.68 23.18
C GLY A 189 11.69 9.33 21.81
N VAL A 190 11.97 10.65 21.79
CA VAL A 190 12.07 11.38 20.53
C VAL A 190 13.35 10.92 19.82
N PRO A 191 13.25 10.36 18.61
CA PRO A 191 14.42 9.93 17.87
C PRO A 191 15.38 11.09 17.59
N ASN A 192 16.67 10.78 17.50
CA ASN A 192 17.65 11.73 16.99
C ASN A 192 17.36 12.04 15.51
N ALA A 193 17.45 13.30 15.09
CA ALA A 193 17.23 13.70 13.69
C ALA A 193 18.08 12.90 12.69
N MET A 194 19.31 12.51 13.06
CA MET A 194 20.18 11.67 12.24
C MET A 194 19.63 10.26 12.06
N SER A 195 18.94 9.71 13.05
CA SER A 195 18.40 8.35 13.03
C SER A 195 17.14 8.22 12.17
N ILE A 196 16.47 9.33 11.91
CA ILE A 196 15.26 9.41 11.07
C ILE A 196 15.48 10.30 9.85
N LYS A 197 16.74 10.53 9.46
CA LYS A 197 17.12 11.43 8.36
C LYS A 197 16.28 11.15 7.12
N ASP A 198 16.16 9.90 6.70
CA ASP A 198 15.42 9.53 5.49
C ASP A 198 13.90 9.82 5.60
N GLN A 199 13.35 9.81 6.82
CA GLN A 199 11.95 10.15 7.07
C GLN A 199 11.70 11.65 7.04
N ILE A 200 12.66 12.46 7.53
CA ILE A 200 12.49 13.91 7.70
C ILE A 200 13.16 14.74 6.60
N GLN A 201 14.03 14.14 5.79
CA GLN A 201 14.85 14.86 4.81
C GLN A 201 13.98 15.69 3.88
N THR A 202 12.91 15.11 3.32
CA THR A 202 11.97 15.83 2.46
C THR A 202 11.26 16.95 3.19
N LEU A 203 10.88 16.75 4.46
CA LEU A 203 10.22 17.78 5.26
C LEU A 203 11.14 18.98 5.49
N VAL A 204 12.40 18.73 5.88
CA VAL A 204 13.42 19.77 6.10
C VAL A 204 13.79 20.47 4.80
N LEU A 205 13.94 19.73 3.70
CA LEU A 205 14.19 20.33 2.38
C LEU A 205 13.05 21.26 1.95
N ASN A 206 11.80 20.83 2.14
CA ASN A 206 10.63 21.65 1.83
C ASN A 206 10.55 22.89 2.72
N GLU A 207 10.86 22.76 4.01
CA GLU A 207 10.94 23.90 4.94
C GLU A 207 12.01 24.90 4.50
N LYS A 208 13.22 24.43 4.18
CA LYS A 208 14.32 25.30 3.70
C LYS A 208 14.03 25.95 2.35
N ARG A 209 13.36 25.25 1.44
CA ARG A 209 12.85 25.83 0.19
C ARG A 209 11.79 26.89 0.47
N GLY A 210 10.88 26.63 1.39
CA GLY A 210 9.86 27.55 1.86
C GLY A 210 10.45 28.82 2.46
N GLU A 211 11.46 28.71 3.34
CA GLU A 211 12.18 29.84 3.93
C GLU A 211 12.81 30.74 2.85
N LYS A 212 13.47 30.14 1.86
CA LYS A 212 14.07 30.89 0.74
C LYS A 212 13.03 31.62 -0.09
N LEU A 213 11.92 30.95 -0.42
CA LEU A 213 10.81 31.55 -1.17
C LEU A 213 10.15 32.67 -0.38
N ALA A 214 9.83 32.44 0.89
CA ALA A 214 9.24 33.45 1.78
C ALA A 214 10.14 34.68 1.91
N THR A 215 11.46 34.49 2.03
CA THR A 215 12.43 35.61 2.05
C THR A 215 12.43 36.37 0.74
N ALA A 216 12.41 35.67 -0.40
CA ALA A 216 12.42 36.28 -1.73
C ALA A 216 11.10 36.98 -2.12
N MET A 217 10.00 36.67 -1.43
CA MET A 217 8.68 37.28 -1.60
C MET A 217 8.44 38.43 -0.60
N LYS A 218 9.26 38.54 0.45
CA LYS A 218 9.06 39.51 1.52
C LYS A 218 9.07 40.94 0.97
N GLY A 219 8.02 41.71 1.28
CA GLY A 219 7.86 43.09 0.83
C GLY A 219 7.39 43.26 -0.64
N MET A 220 7.18 42.18 -1.38
CA MET A 220 6.54 42.23 -2.70
C MET A 220 5.02 42.22 -2.57
N ASP A 221 4.32 42.92 -3.46
CA ASP A 221 2.86 42.80 -3.59
C ASP A 221 2.43 41.48 -4.26
N MET A 222 1.15 41.14 -4.13
CA MET A 222 0.60 39.85 -4.56
C MET A 222 0.71 39.66 -6.07
N GLU A 223 0.49 40.73 -6.84
CA GLU A 223 0.53 40.77 -8.30
C GLU A 223 1.95 40.55 -8.82
N SER A 224 2.94 41.20 -8.19
CA SER A 224 4.37 41.03 -8.48
C SER A 224 4.86 39.61 -8.18
N ILE A 225 4.39 39.02 -7.07
CA ILE A 225 4.70 37.61 -6.73
C ILE A 225 4.09 36.68 -7.78
N ALA A 226 2.81 36.86 -8.13
CA ALA A 226 2.11 36.06 -9.13
C ALA A 226 2.83 36.09 -10.49
N ALA A 227 3.22 37.28 -10.96
CA ALA A 227 3.95 37.45 -12.21
C ALA A 227 5.34 36.79 -12.17
N LYS A 228 6.11 37.01 -11.10
CA LYS A 228 7.48 36.47 -10.94
C LYS A 228 7.50 34.95 -10.95
N TYR A 229 6.56 34.31 -10.25
CA TYR A 229 6.50 32.85 -10.13
C TYR A 229 5.56 32.20 -11.15
N LYS A 230 4.93 32.99 -12.02
CA LYS A 230 3.97 32.54 -13.04
C LYS A 230 2.84 31.70 -12.46
N VAL A 231 2.32 32.12 -11.31
CA VAL A 231 1.21 31.47 -10.60
C VAL A 231 -0.04 32.35 -10.67
N PRO A 232 -1.25 31.78 -10.82
CA PRO A 232 -2.47 32.57 -10.84
C PRO A 232 -2.81 33.09 -9.43
N ILE A 233 -3.46 34.26 -9.38
CA ILE A 233 -4.16 34.72 -8.17
C ILE A 233 -5.56 34.12 -8.21
N ASP A 234 -5.90 33.33 -7.19
CA ASP A 234 -7.19 32.65 -7.08
C ASP A 234 -7.94 33.06 -5.80
N THR A 235 -9.25 32.86 -5.80
CA THR A 235 -10.15 33.21 -4.72
C THR A 235 -10.77 31.98 -4.08
N ALA A 236 -10.45 31.75 -2.81
CA ALA A 236 -11.14 30.75 -1.99
C ALA A 236 -12.38 31.36 -1.32
N THR A 237 -13.53 30.70 -1.46
CA THR A 237 -14.78 31.07 -0.76
C THR A 237 -15.09 30.08 0.35
N HIS A 238 -15.91 30.50 1.32
CA HIS A 238 -16.37 29.66 2.45
C HIS A 238 -15.25 29.01 3.28
N VAL A 239 -14.14 29.72 3.47
CA VAL A 239 -13.03 29.26 4.31
C VAL A 239 -13.48 29.17 5.77
N SER A 240 -13.43 27.97 6.34
CA SER A 240 -13.80 27.69 7.74
C SER A 240 -12.58 27.25 8.55
N PHE A 241 -12.51 27.67 9.81
CA PHE A 241 -11.37 27.41 10.70
C PHE A 241 -11.14 25.92 10.96
N SER A 242 -12.21 25.11 10.95
CA SER A 242 -12.14 23.67 11.21
C SER A 242 -12.15 22.82 9.94
N ALA A 243 -12.11 23.43 8.74
CA ALA A 243 -12.19 22.68 7.49
C ALA A 243 -10.84 22.01 7.18
N PRO A 244 -10.81 20.70 6.87
CA PRO A 244 -9.57 20.02 6.50
C PRO A 244 -9.05 20.43 5.11
N TYR A 245 -9.84 21.20 4.36
CA TYR A 245 -9.61 21.55 2.97
C TYR A 245 -10.03 23.00 2.70
N VAL A 246 -9.25 23.70 1.87
CA VAL A 246 -9.60 25.03 1.33
C VAL A 246 -9.62 24.94 -0.19
N ALA A 247 -10.70 25.40 -0.81
CA ALA A 247 -10.80 25.43 -2.28
C ALA A 247 -9.59 26.16 -2.90
N GLN A 248 -9.10 25.65 -4.03
CA GLN A 248 -7.92 26.15 -4.78
C GLN A 248 -6.57 26.03 -4.07
N ILE A 249 -6.55 25.80 -2.76
CA ILE A 249 -5.33 25.62 -1.98
C ILE A 249 -5.06 24.13 -1.70
N GLY A 250 -6.10 23.37 -1.36
CA GLY A 250 -5.99 21.93 -1.07
C GLY A 250 -6.17 21.56 0.40
N ALA A 251 -5.82 20.32 0.74
CA ALA A 251 -6.00 19.74 2.07
C ALA A 251 -4.80 19.97 2.98
N GLY A 252 -5.08 20.25 4.25
CA GLY A 252 -4.06 20.28 5.31
C GLY A 252 -3.21 21.57 5.40
N GLU A 253 -3.64 22.66 4.77
CA GLU A 253 -2.98 23.97 4.83
C GLU A 253 -3.36 24.78 6.09
N TYR A 254 -3.20 24.16 7.25
CA TYR A 254 -3.68 24.70 8.53
C TYR A 254 -2.99 26.00 8.93
N LYS A 255 -1.71 26.21 8.57
CA LYS A 255 -1.00 27.48 8.83
C LYS A 255 -1.61 28.64 8.03
N VAL A 256 -1.95 28.39 6.76
CA VAL A 256 -2.57 29.38 5.86
C VAL A 256 -3.97 29.72 6.36
N GLN A 257 -4.78 28.69 6.68
CA GLN A 257 -6.09 28.86 7.29
C GLN A 257 -6.02 29.66 8.59
N GLY A 258 -5.15 29.28 9.52
CA GLY A 258 -4.97 29.99 10.78
C GLY A 258 -4.64 31.46 10.57
N LYS A 259 -3.71 31.76 9.65
CA LYS A 259 -3.35 33.15 9.32
C LYS A 259 -4.53 33.93 8.75
N ALA A 260 -5.33 33.34 7.87
CA ALA A 260 -6.51 33.99 7.29
C ALA A 260 -7.49 34.49 8.36
N PHE A 261 -7.71 33.72 9.44
CA PHE A 261 -8.61 34.11 10.53
C PHE A 261 -8.04 35.21 11.43
N THR A 262 -6.71 35.37 11.48
CA THR A 262 -6.04 36.45 12.24
C THR A 262 -6.02 37.80 11.51
N LEU A 263 -6.19 37.82 10.19
CA LEU A 263 -6.16 39.04 9.39
C LEU A 263 -7.50 39.79 9.45
N GLY A 264 -7.42 41.12 9.37
CA GLY A 264 -8.56 41.99 9.13
C GLY A 264 -9.04 41.91 7.68
N GLN A 265 -10.24 42.43 7.40
CA GLN A 265 -10.70 42.55 6.02
C GLN A 265 -9.76 43.48 5.24
N ASP A 266 -9.56 43.18 3.96
CA ASP A 266 -8.68 43.86 3.01
C ASP A 266 -7.18 43.81 3.34
N GLN A 267 -6.79 43.12 4.42
CA GLN A 267 -5.39 42.89 4.76
C GLN A 267 -4.79 41.73 3.97
N THR A 268 -3.55 41.94 3.54
CA THR A 268 -2.69 40.93 2.91
C THR A 268 -1.72 40.37 3.95
N SER A 269 -1.44 39.06 3.88
CA SER A 269 -0.46 38.40 4.74
C SER A 269 0.97 38.64 4.27
N GLU A 270 1.92 38.56 5.20
CA GLU A 270 3.29 38.15 4.85
C GLU A 270 3.30 36.75 4.22
N PRO A 271 4.36 36.33 3.50
CA PRO A 271 4.50 34.98 2.98
C PRO A 271 4.39 33.90 4.07
N ILE A 272 3.55 32.90 3.84
CA ILE A 272 3.23 31.82 4.79
C ILE A 272 3.80 30.53 4.25
N ILE A 273 4.72 29.90 4.99
CA ILE A 273 5.22 28.57 4.65
C ILE A 273 4.15 27.54 5.03
N GLY A 274 3.41 27.09 4.02
CA GLY A 274 2.41 26.02 4.10
C GLY A 274 3.02 24.62 3.97
N LYS A 275 2.17 23.61 3.84
CA LYS A 275 2.57 22.20 3.68
C LYS A 275 3.01 21.91 2.25
N SER A 276 2.31 22.45 1.26
CA SER A 276 2.51 22.21 -0.17
C SER A 276 3.23 23.35 -0.90
N GLY A 277 3.33 24.53 -0.29
CA GLY A 277 3.94 25.70 -0.91
C GLY A 277 4.04 26.89 0.05
N VAL A 278 4.50 28.03 -0.50
CA VAL A 278 4.48 29.32 0.19
C VAL A 278 3.32 30.14 -0.35
N PHE A 279 2.48 30.67 0.54
CA PHE A 279 1.25 31.36 0.20
C PHE A 279 1.28 32.81 0.67
N VAL A 280 0.74 33.70 -0.14
CA VAL A 280 0.31 35.04 0.27
C VAL A 280 -1.20 35.07 0.12
N ILE A 281 -1.91 35.57 1.12
CA ILE A 281 -3.37 35.63 1.12
C ILE A 281 -3.85 37.05 1.38
N LYS A 282 -4.97 37.44 0.77
CA LYS A 282 -5.70 38.67 1.08
C LYS A 282 -7.10 38.33 1.53
N VAL A 283 -7.55 38.89 2.65
CA VAL A 283 -8.91 38.68 3.13
C VAL A 283 -9.87 39.60 2.38
N ILE A 284 -10.57 39.07 1.38
CA ILE A 284 -11.52 39.86 0.58
C ILE A 284 -12.79 40.20 1.38
N LYS A 285 -13.29 39.26 2.18
CA LYS A 285 -14.50 39.45 2.98
C LYS A 285 -14.42 38.66 4.27
N LYS A 286 -14.67 39.33 5.40
CA LYS A 286 -14.75 38.70 6.72
C LYS A 286 -16.15 38.91 7.29
N PRO A 287 -17.08 37.95 7.14
CA PRO A 287 -18.43 38.12 7.64
C PRO A 287 -18.42 38.22 9.17
N THR A 288 -19.23 39.12 9.71
CA THR A 288 -19.55 39.15 11.14
C THR A 288 -20.32 37.89 11.49
N VAL A 289 -19.77 37.09 12.40
CA VAL A 289 -20.47 35.92 12.94
C VAL A 289 -21.47 36.43 13.96
N ALA A 290 -22.77 36.15 13.75
CA ALA A 290 -23.79 36.46 14.75
C ALA A 290 -23.45 35.72 16.06
N THR A 291 -23.71 36.37 17.20
CA THR A 291 -23.56 35.73 18.51
C THR A 291 -24.31 34.40 18.49
N PRO A 292 -23.65 33.27 18.79
CA PRO A 292 -24.31 31.97 18.77
C PRO A 292 -25.53 32.02 19.69
N SER A 293 -26.70 31.60 19.19
CA SER A 293 -27.88 31.54 20.04
C SER A 293 -27.63 30.56 21.19
N ALA A 294 -28.22 30.83 22.36
CA ALA A 294 -28.10 29.93 23.52
C ALA A 294 -28.56 28.49 23.22
N ALA A 295 -29.37 28.30 22.17
CA ALA A 295 -29.85 27.01 21.69
C ALA A 295 -28.77 26.15 20.99
N ILE A 296 -27.65 26.73 20.56
CA ILE A 296 -26.57 26.00 19.87
C ILE A 296 -25.64 25.29 20.89
N LEU A 297 -25.49 25.85 22.10
CA LEU A 297 -24.58 25.30 23.12
C LEU A 297 -24.90 23.84 23.52
N PRO A 298 -26.18 23.43 23.72
CA PRO A 298 -26.52 22.03 23.96
C PRO A 298 -26.13 21.10 22.81
N GLN A 299 -26.26 21.54 21.55
CA GLN A 299 -25.92 20.74 20.37
C GLN A 299 -24.39 20.55 20.24
N ILE A 300 -23.61 21.60 20.49
CA ILE A 300 -22.15 21.51 20.55
C ILE A 300 -21.73 20.55 21.65
N ARG A 301 -22.32 20.67 22.85
CA ARG A 301 -22.04 19.79 23.99
C ARG A 301 -22.34 18.32 23.65
N GLN A 302 -23.49 18.02 23.06
CA GLN A 302 -23.85 16.66 22.64
C GLN A 302 -22.85 16.10 21.61
N THR A 303 -22.42 16.92 20.65
CA THR A 303 -21.43 16.52 19.64
C THR A 303 -20.07 16.18 20.28
N ILE A 304 -19.60 17.01 21.22
CA ILE A 304 -18.34 16.77 21.96
C ILE A 304 -18.48 15.50 22.81
N LEU A 305 -19.55 15.37 23.60
CA LEU A 305 -19.77 14.20 24.47
C LEU A 305 -19.84 12.89 23.68
N LYS A 306 -20.49 12.89 22.51
CA LYS A 306 -20.57 11.70 21.65
C LYS A 306 -19.18 11.29 21.13
N LYS A 307 -18.36 12.26 20.75
CA LYS A 307 -16.98 12.05 20.28
C LYS A 307 -16.06 11.55 21.40
N ASP A 308 -16.23 12.07 22.61
CA ASP A 308 -15.38 11.68 23.74
C ASP A 308 -15.77 10.30 24.27
N ARG A 309 -17.08 10.02 24.42
CA ARG A 309 -17.57 8.69 24.85
C ARG A 309 -17.08 7.57 23.94
N SER A 310 -16.98 7.79 22.62
CA SER A 310 -16.46 6.78 21.69
C SER A 310 -14.94 6.56 21.79
N ARG A 311 -14.19 7.55 22.29
CA ARG A 311 -12.73 7.48 22.47
C ARG A 311 -12.33 6.86 23.81
N VAL A 312 -13.14 7.02 24.85
CA VAL A 312 -12.83 6.57 26.22
C VAL A 312 -12.41 5.10 26.27
N PRO A 313 -13.12 4.11 25.69
CA PRO A 313 -12.70 2.71 25.80
C PRO A 313 -11.30 2.45 25.22
N GLY A 314 -10.97 3.08 24.08
CA GLY A 314 -9.68 2.90 23.41
C GLY A 314 -8.53 3.69 24.03
N GLN A 315 -8.81 4.81 24.71
CA GLN A 315 -7.78 5.65 25.33
C GLN A 315 -7.60 5.39 26.82
N LEU A 316 -8.65 5.00 27.55
CA LEU A 316 -8.58 4.72 28.98
C LEU A 316 -7.57 3.60 29.25
N ILE A 317 -7.69 2.47 28.54
CA ILE A 317 -6.75 1.35 28.70
C ILE A 317 -5.33 1.74 28.31
N LYS A 318 -5.15 2.52 27.22
CA LYS A 318 -3.82 3.01 26.82
C LYS A 318 -3.22 3.96 27.87
N GLY A 319 -4.03 4.85 28.43
CA GLY A 319 -3.64 5.79 29.48
C GLY A 319 -3.25 5.07 30.77
N LEU A 320 -4.07 4.11 31.21
CA LEU A 320 -3.77 3.26 32.36
C LEU A 320 -2.46 2.49 32.15
N ARG A 321 -2.25 1.89 30.97
CA ARG A 321 -0.97 1.23 30.63
C ARG A 321 0.21 2.18 30.65
N LYS A 322 0.07 3.40 30.11
CA LYS A 322 1.15 4.40 30.07
C LYS A 322 1.50 4.94 31.45
N ASN A 323 0.53 5.06 32.35
CA ASN A 323 0.72 5.51 33.73
C ASN A 323 1.14 4.39 34.69
N SER A 324 1.22 3.16 34.21
CA SER A 324 1.72 2.01 34.97
C SER A 324 3.15 1.71 34.54
N ASP A 325 3.99 1.27 35.47
CA ASP A 325 5.32 0.77 35.13
C ASP A 325 5.20 -0.69 34.69
N ILE A 326 5.04 -0.90 33.38
CA ILE A 326 4.84 -2.23 32.78
C ILE A 326 6.10 -2.60 32.00
N GLU A 327 6.85 -3.57 32.51
CA GLU A 327 7.86 -4.31 31.74
C GLU A 327 7.21 -5.55 31.11
N ASP A 328 7.01 -5.55 29.79
CA ASP A 328 6.46 -6.69 29.05
C ASP A 328 7.59 -7.58 28.53
N ASN A 329 7.90 -8.64 29.27
CA ASN A 329 8.95 -9.60 28.97
C ASN A 329 8.46 -10.84 28.19
N ARG A 330 7.27 -10.79 27.57
CA ARG A 330 6.74 -11.95 26.84
C ARG A 330 7.40 -12.05 25.47
N SER A 331 8.02 -13.21 25.23
CA SER A 331 8.83 -13.58 24.05
C SER A 331 8.02 -14.03 22.84
#